data_AF-A0A834JLV5-F1
#
_entry.id   AF-A0A834JLV5-F1
#
_cell.length_a   1.000
_cell.length_b   1.000
_cell.length_c   1.000
_cell.angle_alpha   90.00
_cell.angle_beta   90.00
_cell.angle_gamma   90.00
#
_symmetry.space_group_name_H-M   'P 1'
#
loop_
_entity.id
_entity.type
_entity.pdbx_description
1 polymer ?
#
loop_
_entity_poly.entity_id
_entity_poly.type
_entity_poly.pdbx_seq_one_letter_code
_entity_poly.pdbx_strand_id
1 'polypeptide(L)'
;MFKVLLIILTFLILMIGGLPSDANLNRTDFKCSGRSYHNVTLTAYYPDYTSDDEIDYLDIRGKKLKTLQDYIDGRETYVSASMDLIGTDLKYGSNLCIPELNEHFGRRIPLQARDFDSNVKGKKFTRVDICVRTDVDSYDKAVNRLVTLYV
;
A
#
# COMPACT_ATOMS: atom_id res chain seq x y z
N MET A 1 7.71 -48.85 -25.52
CA MET A 1 6.74 -48.45 -24.47
C MET A 1 7.40 -48.03 -23.16
N PHE A 2 8.38 -48.77 -22.62
CA PHE A 2 9.06 -48.42 -21.36
C PHE A 2 9.73 -47.03 -21.29
N LYS A 3 10.33 -46.55 -22.39
CA LYS A 3 10.99 -45.23 -22.43
C LYS A 3 10.01 -44.04 -22.34
N VAL A 4 8.80 -44.20 -22.86
CA VAL A 4 7.76 -43.14 -22.83
C VAL A 4 7.16 -43.02 -21.43
N LEU A 5 7.00 -44.15 -20.74
CA LEU A 5 6.50 -44.19 -19.37
C LEU A 5 7.47 -43.50 -18.37
N LEU A 6 8.78 -43.63 -18.60
CA LEU A 6 9.81 -43.01 -17.76
C LEU A 6 9.83 -41.48 -17.92
N ILE A 7 9.63 -40.96 -19.15
CA ILE A 7 9.60 -39.53 -19.45
C ILE A 7 8.38 -38.84 -18.80
N ILE A 8 7.21 -39.51 -18.86
CA ILE A 8 5.98 -39.01 -18.22
C ILE A 8 6.15 -38.96 -16.69
N LEU A 9 6.81 -39.96 -16.10
CA LEU A 9 7.06 -39.99 -14.66
C LEU A 9 8.00 -38.86 -14.20
N THR A 10 9.05 -38.56 -14.97
CA THR A 10 9.93 -37.42 -14.70
C THR A 10 9.25 -36.06 -14.84
N PHE A 11 8.31 -35.92 -15.77
CA PHE A 11 7.51 -34.70 -15.91
C PHE A 11 6.53 -34.52 -14.74
N LEU A 12 5.97 -35.62 -14.21
CA LEU A 12 5.05 -35.56 -13.07
C LEU A 12 5.75 -35.11 -11.77
N ILE A 13 7.01 -35.53 -11.56
CA ILE A 13 7.79 -35.19 -10.36
C ILE A 13 8.18 -33.69 -10.35
N LEU A 14 8.40 -33.09 -11.53
CA LEU A 14 8.67 -31.64 -11.67
C LEU A 14 7.45 -30.77 -11.32
N MET A 15 6.23 -31.29 -11.45
CA MET A 15 5.00 -30.54 -11.13
C MET A 15 4.61 -30.61 -9.65
N ILE A 16 5.24 -31.47 -8.85
CA ILE A 16 4.98 -31.61 -7.40
C ILE A 16 5.99 -30.78 -6.57
N GLY A 17 7.11 -30.36 -7.16
CA GLY A 17 8.24 -29.72 -6.45
C GLY A 17 8.17 -28.20 -6.27
N GLY A 18 6.99 -27.58 -6.33
CA GLY A 18 6.87 -26.11 -6.43
C GLY A 18 5.90 -25.46 -5.45
N LEU A 19 5.91 -25.83 -4.17
CA LEU A 19 5.31 -25.00 -3.10
C LEU A 19 6.45 -24.37 -2.28
N PRO A 20 6.92 -23.16 -2.61
CA PRO A 20 7.49 -22.29 -1.59
C PRO A 20 6.31 -21.71 -0.79
N SER A 21 6.37 -21.51 0.51
CA SER A 21 7.49 -21.51 1.44
C SER A 21 6.87 -21.40 2.83
N ASP A 22 7.56 -21.97 3.81
CA ASP A 22 7.47 -21.67 5.24
C ASP A 22 6.50 -20.53 5.60
N ALA A 23 5.35 -20.91 6.15
CA ALA A 23 4.56 -20.05 7.02
C ALA A 23 5.37 -19.83 8.31
N ASN A 24 6.48 -19.09 8.19
CA ASN A 24 7.20 -18.59 9.34
C ASN A 24 6.29 -17.53 9.97
N LEU A 25 5.63 -17.89 11.07
CA LEU A 25 4.72 -17.04 11.84
C LEU A 25 5.39 -15.79 12.44
N ASN A 26 6.64 -15.50 12.04
CA ASN A 26 7.47 -14.40 12.49
C ASN A 26 8.09 -13.65 11.28
N ARG A 27 7.27 -13.30 10.29
CA ARG A 27 7.67 -12.46 9.14
C ARG A 27 8.12 -11.07 9.61
N THR A 28 9.43 -10.88 9.73
CA THR A 28 10.04 -9.61 10.15
C THR A 28 10.08 -8.57 9.04
N ASP A 29 9.84 -8.97 7.80
CA ASP A 29 9.93 -8.14 6.60
C ASP A 29 8.80 -7.11 6.48
N PHE A 30 7.73 -7.24 7.27
CA PHE A 30 6.61 -6.29 7.32
C PHE A 30 6.70 -5.28 8.46
N LYS A 31 7.69 -5.44 9.35
CA LYS A 31 7.81 -4.59 10.53
C LYS A 31 8.09 -3.15 10.15
N CYS A 32 7.37 -2.26 10.81
CA CYS A 32 7.61 -0.83 10.79
C CYS A 32 8.55 -0.43 11.94
N SER A 33 9.30 0.64 11.72
CA SER A 33 10.25 1.20 12.67
C SER A 33 10.14 2.72 12.63
N GLY A 34 10.41 3.39 13.75
CA GLY A 34 10.26 4.84 13.86
C GLY A 34 9.33 5.22 15.01
N ARG A 35 8.86 6.46 15.02
CA ARG A 35 7.89 6.91 16.03
C ARG A 35 6.50 6.37 15.63
N SER A 36 5.82 5.71 16.56
CA SER A 36 4.48 5.18 16.34
C SER A 36 3.40 6.14 16.83
N TYR A 37 2.28 6.15 16.11
CA TYR A 37 1.03 6.81 16.45
C TYR A 37 -0.09 5.78 16.35
N HIS A 38 -0.90 5.65 17.40
CA HIS A 38 -1.95 4.64 17.48
C HIS A 38 -3.33 5.24 17.25
N ASN A 39 -4.30 4.40 16.91
CA ASN A 39 -5.68 4.80 16.62
C ASN A 39 -5.76 5.87 15.52
N VAL A 40 -4.89 5.76 14.51
CA VAL A 40 -4.93 6.62 13.33
C VAL A 40 -6.07 6.13 12.44
N THR A 41 -6.96 7.02 12.04
CA THR A 41 -7.99 6.71 11.07
C THR A 41 -7.34 6.56 9.70
N LEU A 42 -7.36 5.34 9.18
CA LEU A 42 -7.00 5.05 7.79
C LEU A 42 -8.28 5.05 6.95
N THR A 43 -8.27 5.85 5.89
CA THR A 43 -9.30 5.85 4.84
C THR A 43 -8.65 5.77 3.46
N ALA A 44 -9.46 5.68 2.42
CA ALA A 44 -9.01 5.69 1.04
C ALA A 44 -9.65 6.83 0.24
N TYR A 45 -8.93 7.26 -0.79
CA TYR A 45 -9.42 8.14 -1.85
C TYR A 45 -8.87 7.64 -3.20
N TYR A 46 -9.46 8.05 -4.30
CA TYR A 46 -9.02 7.65 -5.64
C TYR A 46 -8.94 8.87 -6.57
N PRO A 47 -8.03 8.86 -7.55
CA PRO A 47 -7.92 9.96 -8.49
C PRO A 47 -9.07 9.96 -9.51
N ASP A 48 -9.63 11.12 -9.81
CA ASP A 48 -10.55 11.32 -10.94
C ASP A 48 -9.82 11.94 -12.13
N TYR A 49 -9.29 11.09 -13.01
CA TYR A 49 -8.60 11.52 -14.23
C TYR A 49 -9.52 12.14 -15.29
N THR A 50 -10.83 12.13 -15.08
CA THR A 50 -11.81 12.77 -15.98
C THR A 50 -12.21 14.16 -15.49
N SER A 51 -11.79 14.55 -14.29
CA SER A 51 -12.03 15.89 -13.75
C SER A 51 -11.23 16.96 -14.49
N ASP A 52 -11.84 18.14 -14.61
CA ASP A 52 -11.18 19.35 -15.09
C ASP A 52 -10.29 19.99 -13.99
N ASP A 53 -10.44 19.58 -12.72
CA ASP A 53 -9.64 20.07 -11.61
C ASP A 53 -8.41 19.17 -11.38
N GLU A 54 -7.22 19.76 -11.48
CA GLU A 54 -5.95 19.07 -11.27
C GLU A 54 -5.82 18.46 -9.87
N ILE A 55 -6.49 19.02 -8.85
CA ILE A 55 -6.42 18.49 -7.48
C ILE A 55 -7.00 17.07 -7.38
N ASP A 56 -7.85 16.68 -8.32
CA ASP A 56 -8.52 15.39 -8.28
C ASP A 56 -7.62 14.26 -8.77
N TYR A 57 -6.47 14.56 -9.38
CA TYR A 57 -5.55 13.53 -9.91
C TYR A 57 -4.06 13.83 -9.75
N LEU A 58 -3.69 15.01 -9.24
CA LEU A 58 -2.32 15.41 -8.90
C LEU A 58 -2.18 15.64 -7.39
N ASP A 59 -0.98 15.39 -6.87
CA ASP A 59 -0.61 15.73 -5.49
C ASP A 59 -0.43 17.25 -5.30
N ILE A 60 -0.19 17.69 -4.06
CA ILE A 60 0.00 19.12 -3.72
C ILE A 60 1.18 19.81 -4.44
N ARG A 61 2.01 19.06 -5.16
CA ARG A 61 3.11 19.58 -5.98
C ARG A 61 2.90 19.35 -7.48
N GLY A 62 1.67 19.04 -7.91
CA GLY A 62 1.32 18.83 -9.30
C GLY A 62 1.87 17.53 -9.89
N LYS A 63 2.21 16.54 -9.07
CA LYS A 63 2.67 15.23 -9.57
C LYS A 63 1.53 14.22 -9.58
N LYS A 64 1.47 13.38 -10.60
CA LYS A 64 0.47 12.30 -10.69
C LYS A 64 0.47 11.44 -9.43
N LEU A 65 -0.72 11.24 -8.86
CA LEU A 65 -0.95 10.35 -7.75
C LEU A 65 -0.60 8.90 -8.11
N LYS A 66 0.01 8.18 -7.15
CA LYS A 66 0.46 6.79 -7.32
C LYS A 66 -0.42 5.89 -6.48
N THR A 67 -1.18 5.02 -7.13
CA THR A 67 -2.21 4.23 -6.47
C THR A 67 -1.64 2.97 -5.84
N LEU A 68 -2.29 2.48 -4.79
CA LEU A 68 -1.94 1.23 -4.13
C LEU A 68 -1.92 0.04 -5.11
N GLN A 69 -2.95 -0.08 -5.95
CA GLN A 69 -3.03 -1.15 -6.92
C GLN A 69 -1.94 -1.03 -7.99
N ASP A 70 -1.54 0.18 -8.40
CA ASP A 70 -0.43 0.34 -9.37
C ASP A 70 0.90 -0.11 -8.76
N TYR A 71 1.11 0.13 -7.47
CA TYR A 71 2.25 -0.43 -6.75
C TYR A 71 2.19 -1.97 -6.68
N ILE A 72 1.02 -2.54 -6.35
CA ILE A 72 0.83 -4.00 -6.28
C ILE A 72 1.12 -4.66 -7.64
N ASP A 73 0.65 -4.04 -8.72
CA ASP A 73 0.88 -4.46 -10.11
C ASP A 73 2.33 -4.22 -10.58
N GLY A 74 3.19 -3.61 -9.76
CA GLY A 74 4.59 -3.34 -10.08
C GLY A 74 4.81 -2.17 -11.06
N ARG A 75 3.81 -1.31 -11.24
CA ARG A 75 3.88 -0.13 -12.13
C ARG A 75 4.47 1.10 -11.46
N GLU A 76 4.44 1.14 -10.14
CA GLU A 76 4.91 2.27 -9.34
C GLU A 76 5.84 1.80 -8.21
N THR A 77 6.67 2.71 -7.71
CA THR A 77 7.67 2.42 -6.66
C THR A 77 7.23 2.86 -5.27
N TYR A 78 6.15 3.63 -5.17
CA TYR A 78 5.54 4.10 -3.94
C TYR A 78 4.03 4.31 -4.12
N VAL A 79 3.33 4.45 -2.99
CA VAL A 79 1.90 4.77 -2.94
C VAL A 79 1.74 6.16 -2.33
N SER A 80 0.98 7.03 -3.01
CA SER A 80 0.64 8.35 -2.51
C SER A 80 -0.30 8.24 -1.31
N ALA A 81 -0.02 9.01 -0.27
CA ALA A 81 -0.90 9.19 0.87
C ALA A 81 -1.15 10.69 1.12
N SER A 82 -2.39 11.01 1.47
CA SER A 82 -2.81 12.33 1.92
C SER A 82 -2.72 12.41 3.44
N MET A 83 -2.10 13.47 3.94
CA MET A 83 -1.90 13.73 5.37
C MET A 83 -1.64 15.22 5.62
N ASP A 84 -2.16 15.76 6.71
CA ASP A 84 -1.82 17.12 7.13
C ASP A 84 -0.42 17.20 7.74
N LEU A 85 0.54 17.68 6.93
CA LEU A 85 1.92 17.87 7.35
C LEU A 85 2.15 19.21 8.07
N ILE A 86 1.18 20.13 8.07
CA ILE A 86 1.37 21.49 8.57
C ILE A 86 1.61 21.48 10.09
N GLY A 87 2.75 22.02 10.51
CA GLY A 87 3.15 22.02 11.91
C GLY A 87 3.49 20.63 12.46
N THR A 88 3.85 19.69 11.58
CA THR A 88 4.53 18.45 11.93
C THR A 88 6.01 18.54 11.53
N ASP A 89 6.85 17.62 12.00
CA ASP A 89 8.25 17.53 11.58
C ASP A 89 8.44 16.81 10.22
N LEU A 90 7.35 16.33 9.62
CA LEU A 90 7.37 15.62 8.35
C LEU A 90 7.44 16.59 7.17
N LYS A 91 8.12 16.16 6.11
CA LYS A 91 8.24 16.89 4.85
C LYS A 91 7.44 16.18 3.77
N TYR A 92 7.07 16.90 2.72
CA TYR A 92 6.53 16.28 1.51
C TYR A 92 7.42 15.11 1.03
N GLY A 93 6.81 13.95 0.81
CA GLY A 93 7.49 12.72 0.45
C GLY A 93 8.05 11.91 1.62
N SER A 94 7.79 12.32 2.88
CA SER A 94 8.13 11.52 4.06
C SER A 94 7.52 10.12 3.95
N ASN A 95 8.33 9.10 4.24
CA ASN A 95 7.87 7.71 4.22
C ASN A 95 6.95 7.46 5.42
N LEU A 96 5.88 6.72 5.17
CA LEU A 96 4.97 6.23 6.19
C LEU A 96 5.01 4.70 6.19
N CYS A 97 4.72 4.07 7.32
CA CYS A 97 4.61 2.62 7.41
C CYS A 97 3.43 2.23 8.29
N ILE A 98 2.59 1.33 7.77
CA ILE A 98 1.39 0.83 8.45
C ILE A 98 1.49 -0.70 8.47
N PRO A 99 1.79 -1.34 9.62
CA PRO A 99 1.99 -2.77 9.68
C PRO A 99 0.72 -3.55 9.31
N GLU A 100 -0.46 -3.08 9.70
CA GLU A 100 -1.74 -3.72 9.37
C GLU A 100 -1.98 -3.79 7.85
N LEU A 101 -1.53 -2.77 7.11
CA LEU A 101 -1.60 -2.73 5.66
C LEU A 101 -0.58 -3.68 5.03
N ASN A 102 0.65 -3.68 5.55
CA ASN A 102 1.71 -4.58 5.08
C ASN A 102 1.34 -6.05 5.25
N GLU A 103 0.76 -6.39 6.40
CA GLU A 103 0.26 -7.73 6.72
C GLU A 103 -0.86 -8.15 5.77
N HIS A 104 -1.83 -7.26 5.51
CA HIS A 104 -2.94 -7.54 4.61
C HIS A 104 -2.47 -7.90 3.20
N PHE A 105 -1.54 -7.12 2.63
CA PHE A 105 -1.03 -7.35 1.28
C PHE A 105 0.14 -8.35 1.21
N GLY A 106 0.57 -8.89 2.35
CA GLY A 106 1.69 -9.84 2.40
C GLY A 106 3.01 -9.26 1.87
N ARG A 107 3.17 -7.93 1.91
CA ARG A 107 4.38 -7.19 1.50
C ARG A 107 4.42 -5.80 2.11
N ARG A 108 5.61 -5.22 2.23
CA ARG A 108 5.76 -3.82 2.63
C ARG A 108 5.19 -2.89 1.56
N ILE A 109 4.29 -1.99 1.95
CA ILE A 109 3.74 -0.93 1.10
C ILE A 109 4.51 0.37 1.36
N PRO A 110 5.29 0.88 0.38
CA PRO A 110 6.06 2.10 0.52
C PRO A 110 5.16 3.33 0.37
N LEU A 111 4.51 3.71 1.45
CA LEU A 111 3.64 4.89 1.52
C LEU A 111 4.47 6.18 1.61
N GLN A 112 4.04 7.23 0.92
CA GLN A 112 4.65 8.56 1.03
C GLN A 112 3.60 9.65 1.20
N ALA A 113 3.76 10.45 2.26
CA ALA A 113 2.90 11.60 2.52
C ALA A 113 3.21 12.72 1.51
N ARG A 114 2.43 12.76 0.44
CA ARG A 114 2.64 13.68 -0.69
C ARG A 114 1.44 14.54 -0.97
N ASP A 115 0.27 14.10 -0.52
CA ASP A 115 -0.98 14.74 -0.87
C ASP A 115 -1.63 15.42 0.34
N PHE A 116 -2.65 16.22 0.06
CA PHE A 116 -3.45 16.90 1.06
C PHE A 116 -4.85 17.16 0.51
N ASP A 117 -5.85 16.67 1.23
CA ASP A 117 -7.25 16.96 0.96
C ASP A 117 -7.93 17.63 2.18
N SER A 118 -9.16 18.09 1.97
CA SER A 118 -9.90 18.82 3.02
C SER A 118 -10.26 17.96 4.24
N ASN A 119 -10.34 16.63 4.11
CA ASN A 119 -10.66 15.71 5.20
C ASN A 119 -9.50 15.49 6.16
N VAL A 120 -8.25 15.63 5.69
CA VAL A 120 -7.04 15.49 6.53
C VAL A 120 -6.68 16.78 7.26
N LYS A 121 -7.21 17.94 6.84
CA LYS A 121 -6.92 19.25 7.44
C LYS A 121 -7.12 19.27 8.96
N GLY A 122 -6.07 19.65 9.68
CA GLY A 122 -6.05 19.73 11.14
C GLY A 122 -5.96 18.37 11.85
N LYS A 123 -5.87 17.26 11.11
CA LYS A 123 -5.86 15.90 11.70
C LYS A 123 -4.45 15.39 11.98
N LYS A 124 -3.44 15.87 11.26
CA LYS A 124 -2.03 15.48 11.46
C LYS A 124 -1.88 13.96 11.58
N PHE A 125 -1.21 13.47 12.63
CA PHE A 125 -1.01 12.05 12.93
C PHE A 125 -2.26 11.27 13.34
N THR A 126 -3.47 11.85 13.32
CA THR A 126 -4.72 11.14 13.66
C THR A 126 -5.47 10.62 12.43
N ARG A 127 -5.08 11.03 11.22
CA ARG A 127 -5.69 10.57 9.97
C ARG A 127 -4.68 10.53 8.83
N VAL A 128 -4.81 9.49 8.01
CA VAL A 128 -4.10 9.35 6.74
C VAL A 128 -5.04 8.70 5.72
N ASP A 129 -5.04 9.21 4.49
CA ASP A 129 -5.87 8.70 3.41
C ASP A 129 -4.96 8.10 2.32
N ILE A 130 -5.19 6.86 1.92
CA ILE A 130 -4.38 6.15 0.91
C ILE A 130 -4.99 6.31 -0.48
N CYS A 131 -4.15 6.64 -1.46
CA CYS A 131 -4.56 6.68 -2.85
C CYS A 131 -4.76 5.25 -3.38
N VAL A 132 -6.00 4.89 -3.69
CA VAL A 132 -6.38 3.65 -4.37
C VAL A 132 -6.80 3.94 -5.80
N ARG A 133 -6.91 2.92 -6.65
CA ARG A 133 -7.11 3.11 -8.09
C ARG A 133 -8.54 3.50 -8.47
N THR A 134 -9.53 2.95 -7.78
CA THR A 134 -10.95 3.13 -8.17
C THR A 134 -11.84 3.34 -6.96
N ASP A 135 -13.07 3.81 -7.21
CA ASP A 135 -14.14 3.85 -6.22
C ASP A 135 -14.37 2.47 -5.58
N VAL A 136 -14.35 1.40 -6.38
CA VAL A 136 -14.51 0.02 -5.88
C VAL A 136 -13.40 -0.34 -4.89
N ASP A 137 -12.15 0.01 -5.20
CA ASP A 137 -11.01 -0.24 -4.31
C ASP A 137 -11.12 0.57 -3.00
N SER A 138 -11.83 1.71 -3.01
CA SER A 138 -12.00 2.55 -1.83
C SER A 138 -12.87 1.92 -0.75
N TYR A 139 -13.63 0.87 -1.06
CA TYR A 139 -14.45 0.14 -0.10
C TYR A 139 -13.72 -1.02 0.60
N ASP A 140 -12.46 -1.29 0.25
CA ASP A 140 -11.69 -2.34 0.92
C ASP A 140 -11.49 -2.01 2.41
N LYS A 141 -11.84 -2.94 3.29
CA LYS A 141 -11.69 -2.80 4.74
C LYS A 141 -10.22 -2.69 5.17
N ALA A 142 -9.28 -3.17 4.35
CA ALA A 142 -7.85 -3.04 4.61
C ALA A 142 -7.40 -1.57 4.67
N VAL A 143 -8.06 -0.70 3.90
CA VAL A 143 -7.78 0.74 3.81
C VAL A 143 -8.84 1.59 4.52
N ASN A 144 -9.74 0.99 5.31
CA ASN A 144 -10.79 1.68 6.05
C ASN A 144 -10.91 1.16 7.49
N ARG A 145 -9.98 1.54 8.35
CA ARG A 145 -9.89 1.03 9.74
C ARG A 145 -9.00 1.91 10.61
N LEU A 146 -9.02 1.67 11.92
CA LEU A 146 -7.99 2.19 12.81
C LEU A 146 -6.70 1.37 12.64
N VAL A 147 -5.58 2.08 12.60
CA VAL A 147 -4.24 1.49 12.42
C VAL A 147 -3.19 2.13 13.32
N THR A 148 -2.00 1.52 13.34
CA THR A 148 -0.78 2.13 13.86
C THR A 148 0.04 2.72 12.71
N LEU A 149 0.33 4.02 12.78
CA LEU A 149 1.18 4.72 11.82
C LEU A 149 2.59 4.86 12.38
N TYR A 150 3.60 4.48 11.58
CA TYR A 150 5.01 4.75 11.86
C TYR A 150 5.55 5.79 10.90
N VAL A 151 6.35 6.71 11.45
CA VAL A 151 7.05 7.78 10.72
C VAL A 151 8.52 7.87 11.11
#